data_AF-A0A6C0LC54-F1
#
_entry.id   AF-A0A6C0LC54-F1
#
_cell.length_a   1.000
_cell.length_b   1.000
_cell.length_c   1.000
_cell.angle_alpha   90.00
_cell.angle_beta   90.00
_cell.angle_gamma   90.00
#
_symmetry.space_group_name_H-M   'P 1'
#
loop_
_entity.id
_entity.type
_entity.pdbx_description
1 polymer ?
#
loop_
_entity_poly.entity_id
_entity_poly.type
_entity_poly.pdbx_seq_one_letter_code
_entity_poly.pdbx_strand_id
1 'polypeptide(L)' 'MIERGLMMVLHSVVIGVVLYMLMVFVFNQNPKMAEYRSILVAAVVLIYMILFGHGLPTKLNKDI' A
#
# COMPACT_ATOMS: atom_id res chain seq x y z
N MET A 1 6.80 -7.09 14.30
CA MET A 1 5.63 -7.76 14.89
C MET A 1 4.59 -7.89 13.79
N ILE A 2 3.78 -8.96 13.81
CA ILE A 2 2.63 -9.06 12.91
C ILE A 2 1.57 -8.09 13.45
N GLU A 3 1.34 -7.00 12.73
CA GLU A 3 0.26 -6.06 13.02
C GLU A 3 -1.09 -6.73 12.72
N ARG A 4 -2.19 -6.28 13.35
CA ARG A 4 -3.53 -6.73 12.96
C ARG A 4 -3.77 -6.44 11.47
N GLY A 5 -4.43 -7.34 10.74
CA GLY A 5 -4.75 -7.14 9.32
C GLY A 5 -5.47 -5.82 9.02
N LEU A 6 -6.32 -5.33 9.95
CA LEU A 6 -6.94 -4.01 9.83
C LEU A 6 -5.91 -2.86 9.78
N MET A 7 -4.83 -2.93 10.56
CA MET A 7 -3.76 -1.94 10.53
C MET A 7 -3.01 -1.99 9.20
N MET A 8 -2.84 -3.17 8.60
CA MET A 8 -2.20 -3.32 7.29
C MET A 8 -3.04 -2.67 6.18
N VAL A 9 -4.37 -2.81 6.24
CA VAL A 9 -5.29 -2.10 5.33
C VAL A 9 -5.18 -0.58 5.50
N LEU A 10 -5.15 -0.08 6.74
CA LEU A 10 -4.99 1.35 7.00
C LEU A 10 -3.65 1.87 6.45
N HIS A 11 -2.55 1.14 6.66
CA HIS A 11 -1.25 1.50 6.08
C HIS A 11 -1.28 1.53 4.56
N SER A 12 -1.83 0.50 3.90
CA SER A 12 -1.89 0.47 2.44
C SER A 12 -2.75 1.61 1.87
N VAL A 13 -3.85 1.96 2.56
CA VAL A 13 -4.69 3.11 2.18
C VAL A 13 -3.92 4.42 2.31
N VAL A 14 -3.22 4.64 3.43
CA VAL A 14 -2.42 5.86 3.64
C VAL A 14 -1.32 5.96 2.56
N ILE A 15 -0.62 4.87 2.27
CA ILE A 15 0.41 4.81 1.22
C ILE A 15 -0.21 5.14 -0.16
N GLY A 16 -1.36 4.56 -0.49
CA GLY A 16 -2.07 4.85 -1.73
C GLY A 16 -2.49 6.31 -1.87
N VAL A 17 -3.05 6.92 -0.82
CA VAL A 17 -3.47 8.33 -0.81
C VAL A 17 -2.27 9.26 -0.96
N VAL A 18 -1.19 9.01 -0.22
CA VAL A 18 0.06 9.80 -0.34
C VAL A 18 0.62 9.70 -1.76
N LEU A 19 0.66 8.49 -2.33
CA LEU A 19 1.14 8.27 -3.68
C LEU A 19 0.27 8.99 -4.73
N TYR A 20 -1.06 8.95 -4.59
CA TYR A 20 -1.98 9.70 -5.44
C TYR A 20 -1.69 11.22 -5.39
N MET A 21 -1.54 11.77 -4.18
CA MET A 21 -1.22 13.20 -4.02
C MET A 21 0.10 13.56 -4.69
N LEU A 22 1.13 12.72 -4.55
CA LEU A 22 2.41 12.94 -5.25
C LEU A 22 2.23 12.90 -6.77
N MET A 23 1.49 11.91 -7.30
CA MET A 23 1.22 11.80 -8.75
C MET A 23 0.50 13.03 -9.30
N VAL A 24 -0.51 13.53 -8.61
CA VAL A 24 -1.31 14.67 -9.10
C VAL A 24 -0.58 16.00 -8.89
N PHE A 25 -0.09 16.27 -7.68
CA PHE A 25 0.39 17.61 -7.32
C PHE A 25 1.89 17.82 -7.59
N VAL A 26 2.71 16.77 -7.49
CA VAL A 26 4.16 16.86 -7.72
C VAL A 26 4.52 16.49 -9.15
N PHE A 27 3.94 15.40 -9.67
CA PHE A 27 4.24 14.89 -11.00
C PHE A 27 3.25 15.33 -12.08
N ASN A 28 2.22 16.11 -11.72
CA ASN A 28 1.21 16.66 -12.64
C ASN A 28 0.56 15.59 -13.56
N GLN A 29 0.41 14.37 -13.06
CA GLN A 29 -0.23 13.28 -13.81
C GLN A 29 -1.75 13.50 -13.89
N ASN A 30 -2.36 12.94 -14.94
CA ASN A 30 -3.82 12.93 -15.08
C ASN A 30 -4.47 12.26 -13.84
N PRO A 31 -5.43 12.90 -13.15
CA PRO A 31 -6.03 12.36 -11.93
C PRO A 31 -6.62 10.96 -12.07
N LYS A 32 -7.29 10.67 -13.19
CA LYS A 32 -7.87 9.34 -13.46
C LYS A 32 -6.78 8.28 -13.59
N MET A 33 -5.65 8.62 -14.21
CA MET A 33 -4.52 7.71 -14.32
C MET A 33 -3.82 7.50 -12.97
N ALA A 34 -3.64 8.59 -12.20
CA ALA A 34 -3.07 8.55 -10.87
C ALA A 34 -3.92 7.70 -9.91
N GLU A 35 -5.25 7.78 -10.00
CA GLU A 35 -6.18 6.95 -9.23
C GLU A 35 -5.94 5.45 -9.47
N TYR A 36 -6.05 4.99 -10.73
CA TYR A 36 -5.83 3.56 -11.04
C TYR A 36 -4.43 3.08 -10.62
N ARG A 37 -3.39 3.88 -10.87
CA ARG A 37 -2.01 3.50 -10.55
C ARG A 37 -1.75 3.45 -9.04
N SER A 38 -2.21 4.46 -8.30
CA SER A 38 -2.03 4.52 -6.84
C SER A 38 -2.78 3.40 -6.14
N ILE A 39 -4.01 3.08 -6.57
CA ILE A 39 -4.79 1.94 -6.05
C ILE A 39 -4.09 0.61 -6.36
N LEU A 40 -3.58 0.43 -7.58
CA LEU A 40 -2.84 -0.79 -7.94
C LEU A 40 -1.62 -0.99 -7.03
N VAL A 41 -0.83 0.07 -6.83
CA VAL A 41 0.35 0.02 -5.93
C VAL A 41 -0.08 -0.25 -4.49
N ALA A 42 -1.14 0.41 -4.00
CA ALA A 42 -1.68 0.16 -2.66
C ALA A 42 -2.12 -1.30 -2.47
N ALA A 43 -2.73 -1.91 -3.48
CA ALA A 43 -3.12 -3.33 -3.43
C ALA A 43 -1.90 -4.26 -3.35
N VAL A 44 -0.86 -3.99 -4.14
CA VAL A 44 0.41 -4.76 -4.07
C VAL A 44 1.07 -4.60 -2.70
N VAL A 45 1.08 -3.39 -2.15
CA VAL A 45 1.58 -3.12 -0.79
C VAL A 45 0.76 -3.86 0.26
N LEU A 46 -0.57 -3.90 0.14
CA LEU A 46 -1.41 -4.67 1.05
C LEU A 46 -1.07 -6.17 1.01
N ILE A 47 -0.92 -6.75 -0.19
CA ILE A 47 -0.49 -8.13 -0.36
C ILE A 47 0.86 -8.36 0.34
N TYR A 48 1.83 -7.47 0.14
CA TYR A 48 3.11 -7.52 0.82
C TYR A 48 2.96 -7.51 2.35
N MET A 49 2.19 -6.57 2.90
CA MET A 49 2.01 -6.43 4.35
C MET A 49 1.34 -7.67 4.95
N ILE A 50 0.37 -8.25 4.25
CA ILE A 50 -0.33 -9.48 4.67
C ILE A 50 0.64 -10.68 4.72
N LEU A 51 1.53 -10.79 3.73
CA LEU A 51 2.48 -11.89 3.62
C LEU A 51 3.70 -11.73 4.55
N PHE A 52 4.22 -10.53 4.73
CA PHE A 52 5.53 -10.30 5.38
C PHE A 52 5.46 -9.39 6.62
N GLY A 53 4.33 -8.72 6.85
CA GLY A 53 4.19 -7.70 7.89
C GLY A 53 4.76 -6.34 7.48
N HIS A 54 4.79 -5.42 8.45
CA HIS A 54 5.25 -4.03 8.27
C HIS A 54 6.71 -3.88 7.83
N GLY A 55 7.56 -4.79 8.32
CA GLY A 55 9.00 -4.69 8.21
C GLY A 55 9.55 -5.36 6.97
N LEU A 56 10.88 -5.56 6.96
CA LEU A 56 11.56 -6.33 5.92
C LEU A 56 11.03 -7.77 5.82
N PRO A 57 11.04 -8.38 4.62
CA PRO A 57 10.53 -9.73 4.39
C PRO A 57 11.50 -10.76 4.99
N THR A 58 11.41 -10.94 6.30
CA THR A 58 12.26 -11.88 7.06
C THR A 58 11.55 -13.21 7.28
N LYS A 59 10.22 -13.22 7.34
CA LYS A 59 9.38 -14.40 7.56
C LYS A 59 8.04 -14.23 6.86
N LEU A 60 7.49 -15.32 6.35
CA LEU A 60 6.11 -15.37 5.86
C LEU A 60 5.13 -15.43 7.06
N ASN A 61 3.99 -14.78 6.93
CA ASN A 61 2.85 -14.95 7.82
C ASN A 61 2.39 -16.42 7.78
N LYS A 62 2.25 -17.03 8.96
CA LYS A 62 1.89 -18.46 9.11
C LYS A 62 0.40 -18.70 9.28
N ASP A 63 -0.37 -17.63 9.46
CA ASP A 63 -1.82 -17.68 9.69
C ASP A 63 -2.61 -17.60 8.37
N ILE A 64 -1.91 -17.75 7.23
CA ILE A 64 -2.40 -17.73 5.86
C ILE A 64 -1.85 -18.96 5.15
#